data_AF-A0A1J5L698-F1
#
_entry.id   AF-A0A1J5L698-F1
#
_cell.length_a   1.000
_cell.length_b   1.000
_cell.length_c   1.000
_cell.angle_alpha   90.00
_cell.angle_beta   90.00
_cell.angle_gamma   90.00
#
_symmetry.space_group_name_H-M   'P 1'
#
loop_
_entity.id
_entity.type
_entity.pdbx_description
1 polymer ?
#
loop_
_entity_poly.entity_id
_entity_poly.type
_entity_poly.pdbx_seq_one_letter_code
_entity_poly.pdbx_strand_id
1 'polypeptide(L)'
;MRLRFVEWGGSHDTVAEEAVLPDDATHAVSQNELPMALTRAEGRQVVQRWLAEARISRDSARFALPPSQSLDLGAGDVVRLPGQDGEGAALYRVDRVEQAEAQIIEAVRIEPVVYQPLQVAEDHPRSDPFAAPAPVLPLFLDLPLMRGDEVAHAPHLCASARDWPGAVAVYGADLGGAFALEELLPARATVGITRTPLAAGPVGRWDRGADLEVELIGGSLDSAEGRAVLNGANRLAIGDGSPDRWEVIQFAEASLIAPNRYLIRSRLRGQYGSDGQMPDLWPEGSYVVLLDAAVEQLDLSLSQRRLAREYRVGPARRPYDDPSFVALTASFDGNGLRPYAPVHLRADGALGADLTVSWIRRTRIEGDSWDLEEVPLGEETEAYRIRVMSGPTVLRDDRVTAPSWTYDSAAQAADGAVAGDRIEVAQLSARYGAGPAASMSLA
;
A
#
# COMPACT_ATOMS: atom_id res chain seq x y z
N MET A 1 3.83 -2.75 40.59
CA MET A 1 2.40 -2.39 40.74
C MET A 1 1.87 -1.99 39.38
N ARG A 2 0.66 -2.40 39.00
CA ARG A 2 0.06 -2.05 37.71
C ARG A 2 -1.37 -1.54 37.87
N LEU A 3 -1.72 -0.49 37.14
CA LEU A 3 -3.06 0.08 37.11
C LEU A 3 -3.57 0.10 35.67
N ARG A 4 -4.81 -0.37 35.47
CA ARG A 4 -5.58 -0.22 34.22
C ARG A 4 -6.66 0.85 34.39
N PHE A 5 -6.82 1.69 33.37
CA PHE A 5 -7.78 2.79 33.34
C PHE A 5 -8.08 3.20 31.89
N VAL A 6 -9.09 4.05 31.70
CA VAL A 6 -9.45 4.59 30.38
C VAL A 6 -8.64 5.87 30.12
N GLU A 7 -7.94 5.96 28.99
CA GLU A 7 -7.13 7.15 28.67
C GLU A 7 -8.01 8.36 28.35
N TRP A 8 -7.81 9.46 29.08
CA TRP A 8 -8.48 10.72 28.84
C TRP A 8 -7.82 11.52 27.69
N GLY A 9 -8.63 12.15 26.85
CA GLY A 9 -8.19 13.07 25.78
C GLY A 9 -7.92 12.41 24.42
N GLY A 10 -7.92 11.07 24.35
CA GLY A 10 -7.72 10.29 23.12
C GLY A 10 -9.00 9.56 22.67
N SER A 11 -8.82 8.37 22.10
CA SER A 11 -9.92 7.48 21.67
C SER A 11 -10.63 6.75 22.82
N HIS A 12 -10.30 7.07 24.07
CA HIS A 12 -10.78 6.39 25.29
C HIS A 12 -10.41 4.90 25.31
N ASP A 13 -9.21 4.58 24.83
CA ASP A 13 -8.67 3.22 24.88
C ASP A 13 -8.34 2.83 26.34
N THR A 14 -8.47 1.54 26.65
CA THR A 14 -8.04 1.00 27.94
C THR A 14 -6.53 0.86 27.94
N VAL A 15 -5.85 1.63 28.79
CA VAL A 15 -4.38 1.66 28.91
C VAL A 15 -3.94 1.14 30.28
N ALA A 16 -2.65 0.84 30.40
CA ALA A 16 -2.05 0.41 31.65
C ALA A 16 -0.74 1.15 31.93
N GLU A 17 -0.53 1.52 33.19
CA GLU A 17 0.72 2.09 33.70
C GLU A 17 1.28 1.20 34.80
N GLU A 18 2.61 1.11 34.88
CA GLU A 18 3.32 0.23 35.80
C GLU A 18 4.48 0.97 36.49
N ALA A 19 4.67 0.69 37.78
CA ALA A 19 5.85 1.10 38.52
C ALA A 19 6.56 -0.14 39.07
N VAL A 20 7.89 -0.17 38.87
CA VAL A 20 8.80 -1.25 39.24
C VAL A 20 9.94 -0.65 40.09
N LEU A 21 10.40 -1.38 41.10
CA LEU A 21 11.55 -0.98 41.91
C LEU A 21 12.85 -1.34 41.17
N PRO A 22 13.87 -0.48 41.17
CA PRO A 22 15.15 -0.78 40.53
C PRO A 22 15.92 -1.94 41.19
N ASP A 23 15.77 -2.10 42.50
CA ASP A 23 16.68 -2.90 43.33
C ASP A 23 16.15 -4.30 43.71
N ASP A 24 14.95 -4.68 43.25
CA ASP A 24 14.29 -5.91 43.72
C ASP A 24 13.72 -6.73 42.55
N ALA A 25 14.32 -7.91 42.30
CA ALA A 25 13.88 -8.87 41.30
C ALA A 25 12.69 -9.71 41.82
N THR A 26 11.59 -9.03 42.14
CA THR A 26 10.37 -9.69 42.63
C THR A 26 9.40 -9.92 41.46
N HIS A 27 8.91 -11.17 41.28
CA HIS A 27 7.94 -11.54 40.24
C HIS A 27 6.47 -11.27 40.61
N ALA A 28 6.19 -10.73 41.81
CA ALA A 28 4.83 -10.47 42.27
C ALA A 28 4.28 -9.16 41.69
N VAL A 29 3.35 -9.27 40.74
CA VAL A 29 2.63 -8.13 40.16
C VAL A 29 1.24 -8.03 40.79
N SER A 30 0.99 -6.98 41.56
CA SER A 30 -0.36 -6.59 41.97
C SER A 30 -0.98 -5.70 40.89
N GLN A 31 -2.16 -6.09 40.41
CA GLN A 31 -2.91 -5.41 39.35
C GLN A 31 -4.22 -4.87 39.91
N ASN A 32 -4.53 -3.62 39.58
CA ASN A 32 -5.79 -2.97 39.93
C ASN A 32 -6.40 -2.33 38.67
N GLU A 33 -7.72 -2.20 38.67
CA GLU A 33 -8.48 -1.57 37.59
C GLU A 33 -9.37 -0.47 38.18
N LEU A 34 -9.28 0.73 37.63
CA LEU A 34 -10.11 1.86 38.01
C LEU A 34 -11.03 2.22 36.83
N PRO A 35 -12.36 2.09 36.98
CA PRO A 35 -13.32 2.44 35.93
C PRO A 35 -13.54 3.96 35.88
N MET A 36 -12.47 4.71 35.60
CA MET A 36 -12.48 6.16 35.45
C MET A 36 -11.49 6.60 34.36
N ALA A 37 -11.72 7.79 33.80
CA ALA A 37 -10.82 8.38 32.82
C ALA A 37 -9.68 9.13 33.53
N LEU A 38 -8.43 8.81 33.18
CA LEU A 38 -7.23 9.47 33.68
C LEU A 38 -6.27 9.75 32.52
N THR A 39 -5.40 10.74 32.69
CA THR A 39 -4.21 10.88 31.85
C THR A 39 -3.18 9.80 32.19
N ARG A 40 -2.23 9.55 31.28
CA ARG A 40 -1.09 8.64 31.59
C ARG A 40 -0.22 9.14 32.73
N ALA A 41 -0.04 10.46 32.84
CA ALA A 41 0.72 11.07 33.93
C ALA A 41 0.06 10.80 35.29
N GLU A 42 -1.26 11.00 35.39
CA GLU A 42 -2.03 10.69 36.61
C GLU A 42 -1.98 9.20 36.94
N GLY A 43 -2.17 8.32 35.94
CA GLY A 43 -2.03 6.87 36.12
C GLY A 43 -0.67 6.47 36.68
N ARG A 44 0.41 7.07 36.16
CA ARG A 44 1.78 6.83 36.63
C ARG A 44 2.04 7.33 38.04
N GLN A 45 1.54 8.53 38.37
CA GLN A 45 1.62 9.09 39.72
C GLN A 45 0.91 8.18 40.74
N VAL A 46 -0.30 7.69 40.41
CA VAL A 46 -1.07 6.80 41.28
C VAL A 46 -0.32 5.50 41.53
N VAL A 47 0.21 4.87 40.49
CA VAL A 47 0.91 3.57 40.61
C VAL A 47 2.23 3.70 41.38
N GLN A 48 2.98 4.79 41.17
CA GLN A 48 4.20 5.07 41.93
C GLN A 48 3.89 5.33 43.41
N ARG A 49 2.85 6.12 43.70
CA ARG A 49 2.38 6.36 45.07
C ARG A 49 2.00 5.05 45.75
N TRP A 50 1.18 4.22 45.11
CA TRP A 50 0.77 2.92 45.67
C TRP A 50 1.94 1.98 45.91
N LEU A 51 2.94 1.98 45.02
CA LEU A 51 4.15 1.19 45.22
C LEU A 51 4.93 1.64 46.46
N ALA A 52 5.05 2.96 46.70
CA ALA A 52 5.68 3.51 47.90
C ALA A 52 4.85 3.21 49.17
N GLU A 53 3.55 3.49 49.14
CA GLU A 53 2.63 3.22 50.26
C GLU A 53 2.66 1.74 50.67
N ALA A 54 2.58 0.82 49.71
CA ALA A 54 2.59 -0.61 49.98
C ALA A 54 3.89 -1.10 50.66
N ARG A 55 5.01 -0.38 50.49
CA ARG A 55 6.26 -0.69 51.20
C ARG A 55 6.32 -0.07 52.59
N ILE A 56 5.94 1.20 52.71
CA ILE A 56 5.96 1.92 53.98
C ILE A 56 4.97 1.29 54.96
N SER A 57 3.78 0.90 54.47
CA SER A 57 2.72 0.28 55.27
C SER A 57 3.03 -1.16 55.72
N ARG A 58 4.22 -1.71 55.42
CA ARG A 58 4.66 -2.99 55.98
C ARG A 58 4.91 -2.91 57.47
N ASP A 59 5.34 -1.74 57.95
CA ASP A 59 5.52 -1.49 59.37
C ASP A 59 4.16 -1.15 59.98
N SER A 60 3.75 -1.96 60.95
CA SER A 60 2.51 -1.75 61.72
C SER A 60 2.83 -1.67 63.20
N ALA A 61 2.03 -0.90 63.92
CA ALA A 61 2.10 -0.75 65.36
C ALA A 61 0.76 -1.16 65.97
N ARG A 62 0.82 -1.95 67.04
CA ARG A 62 -0.34 -2.29 67.85
C ARG A 62 -0.05 -1.96 69.31
N PHE A 63 -0.86 -1.11 69.91
CA PHE A 63 -0.67 -0.66 71.29
C PHE A 63 -2.01 -0.40 71.97
N ALA A 64 -2.01 -0.40 73.30
CA ALA A 64 -3.19 -0.16 74.11
C ALA A 64 -3.05 1.17 74.87
N LEU A 65 -4.13 1.95 74.89
CA LEU A 65 -4.21 3.23 75.60
C LEU A 65 -5.15 3.11 76.81
N PRO A 66 -4.83 3.79 77.93
CA PRO A 66 -5.72 3.85 79.08
C PRO A 66 -6.95 4.73 78.78
N PRO A 67 -8.11 4.49 79.45
CA PRO A 67 -9.34 5.26 79.23
C PRO A 67 -9.22 6.78 79.43
N SER A 68 -8.20 7.24 80.17
CA SER A 68 -7.93 8.67 80.37
C SER A 68 -7.33 9.37 79.15
N GLN A 69 -6.78 8.62 78.19
CA GLN A 69 -6.19 9.13 76.94
C GLN A 69 -7.02 8.73 75.71
N SER A 70 -8.15 8.04 75.91
CA SER A 70 -8.89 7.38 74.83
C SER A 70 -9.91 8.26 74.09
N LEU A 71 -10.09 9.51 74.52
CA LEU A 71 -11.09 10.42 73.93
C LEU A 71 -10.56 11.25 72.76
N ASP A 72 -9.24 11.34 72.60
CA ASP A 72 -8.60 12.25 71.62
C ASP A 72 -8.05 11.54 70.38
N LEU A 73 -8.23 10.21 70.25
CA LEU A 73 -7.68 9.41 69.14
C LEU A 73 -8.75 8.53 68.47
N GLY A 74 -9.00 8.78 67.19
CA GLY A 74 -9.93 8.05 66.32
C GLY A 74 -9.25 7.36 65.13
N ALA A 75 -10.04 6.59 64.38
CA ALA A 75 -9.60 6.02 63.11
C ALA A 75 -9.38 7.14 62.07
N GLY A 76 -8.24 7.10 61.39
CA GLY A 76 -7.78 8.14 60.47
C GLY A 76 -6.76 9.12 61.06
N ASP A 77 -6.61 9.17 62.40
CA ASP A 77 -5.63 10.05 63.04
C ASP A 77 -4.19 9.57 62.82
N VAL A 78 -3.23 10.50 62.88
CA VAL A 78 -1.81 10.22 62.73
C VAL A 78 -1.11 10.46 64.06
N VAL A 79 -0.50 9.40 64.59
CA VAL A 79 0.31 9.46 65.81
C VAL A 79 1.79 9.42 65.49
N ARG A 80 2.60 10.05 66.33
CA ARG A 80 4.06 9.97 66.26
C ARG A 80 4.56 9.06 67.37
N LEU A 81 5.17 7.94 66.99
CA LEU A 81 5.76 6.99 67.93
C LEU A 81 7.28 7.19 67.97
N PRO A 82 7.93 7.10 69.15
CA PRO A 82 9.38 7.11 69.24
C PRO A 82 9.96 5.84 68.59
N GLY A 83 11.09 5.98 67.88
CA GLY A 83 11.82 4.83 67.33
C GLY A 83 12.51 4.01 68.42
N GLN A 84 12.83 2.76 68.12
CA GLN A 84 13.67 1.88 68.96
C GLN A 84 15.10 1.82 68.41
N ASP A 85 16.07 1.51 69.26
CA ASP A 85 17.44 1.15 68.86
C ASP A 85 18.16 2.11 67.88
N GLY A 86 17.97 3.42 68.07
CA GLY A 86 18.64 4.46 67.28
C GLY A 86 17.88 4.90 66.03
N GLU A 87 16.69 4.35 65.77
CA GLU A 87 15.78 4.86 64.75
C GLU A 87 15.10 6.17 65.19
N GLY A 88 14.87 7.07 64.23
CA GLY A 88 14.12 8.31 64.46
C GLY A 88 12.64 8.05 64.76
N ALA A 89 11.94 9.03 65.32
CA ALA A 89 10.49 8.94 65.50
C ALA A 89 9.78 8.78 64.15
N ALA A 90 8.77 7.92 64.09
CA ALA A 90 7.99 7.62 62.89
C ALA A 90 6.51 7.96 63.05
N LEU A 91 5.84 8.21 61.93
CA LEU A 91 4.42 8.52 61.88
C LEU A 91 3.60 7.28 61.55
N TYR A 92 2.52 7.07 62.27
CA TYR A 92 1.60 5.96 62.09
C TYR A 92 0.16 6.47 61.96
N ARG A 93 -0.54 6.09 60.90
CA ARG A 93 -1.98 6.34 60.74
C ARG A 93 -2.75 5.24 61.44
N VAL A 94 -3.72 5.61 62.26
CA VAL A 94 -4.63 4.69 62.94
C VAL A 94 -5.65 4.16 61.94
N ASP A 95 -5.62 2.86 61.66
CA ASP A 95 -6.58 2.21 60.76
C ASP A 95 -7.74 1.61 61.54
N ARG A 96 -7.49 1.07 62.74
CA ARG A 96 -8.52 0.43 63.57
C ARG A 96 -8.40 0.83 65.04
N VAL A 97 -9.56 1.10 65.63
CA VAL A 97 -9.73 1.44 67.04
C VAL A 97 -10.77 0.48 67.63
N GLU A 98 -10.36 -0.33 68.61
CA GLU A 98 -11.25 -1.21 69.36
C GLU A 98 -11.43 -0.64 70.78
N GLN A 99 -12.67 -0.35 71.17
CA GLN A 99 -13.01 0.24 72.46
C GLN A 99 -13.64 -0.82 73.37
N ALA A 100 -12.90 -1.24 74.39
CA ALA A 100 -13.37 -2.13 75.46
C ALA A 100 -12.93 -1.57 76.83
N GLU A 101 -12.42 -2.39 77.76
CA GLU A 101 -11.87 -1.90 79.04
C GLU A 101 -10.60 -1.03 78.86
N ALA A 102 -9.85 -1.26 77.78
CA ALA A 102 -8.79 -0.40 77.27
C ALA A 102 -9.03 -0.15 75.77
N GLN A 103 -8.47 0.94 75.23
CA GLN A 103 -8.57 1.23 73.80
C GLN A 103 -7.38 0.60 73.08
N ILE A 104 -7.65 -0.38 72.21
CA ILE A 104 -6.61 -1.03 71.39
C ILE A 104 -6.56 -0.32 70.04
N ILE A 105 -5.36 0.13 69.68
CA ILE A 105 -5.07 0.85 68.44
C ILE A 105 -4.22 -0.03 67.54
N GLU A 106 -4.64 -0.16 66.29
CA GLU A 106 -3.82 -0.70 65.21
C GLU A 106 -3.56 0.41 64.20
N ALA A 107 -2.28 0.66 63.96
CA ALA A 107 -1.82 1.75 63.13
C ALA A 107 -0.76 1.24 62.13
N VAL A 108 -0.73 1.84 60.94
CA VAL A 108 0.23 1.54 59.89
C VAL A 108 1.15 2.73 59.68
N ARG A 109 2.43 2.47 59.39
CA ARG A 109 3.40 3.53 59.14
C ARG A 109 3.00 4.32 57.90
N ILE A 110 3.18 5.64 57.96
CA ILE A 110 2.97 6.54 56.82
C ILE A 110 4.13 7.53 56.69
N GLU A 111 4.36 8.03 55.48
CA GLU A 111 5.30 9.14 55.25
C GLU A 111 4.63 10.25 54.42
N PRO A 112 4.63 11.52 54.88
CA PRO A 112 3.97 12.61 54.18
C PRO A 112 4.47 12.87 52.76
N VAL A 113 5.74 12.55 52.49
CA VAL A 113 6.37 12.77 51.17
C VAL A 113 5.68 11.99 50.05
N VAL A 114 5.05 10.87 50.38
CA VAL A 114 4.34 10.00 49.42
C VAL A 114 3.08 10.66 48.85
N TYR A 115 2.52 11.63 49.58
CA TYR A 115 1.33 12.39 49.16
C TYR A 115 1.66 13.68 48.41
N GLN A 116 2.95 13.96 48.17
CA GLN A 116 3.34 15.11 47.36
C GLN A 116 3.20 14.81 45.87
N PRO A 117 2.70 15.75 45.05
CA PRO A 117 2.59 15.56 43.62
C PRO A 117 3.98 15.30 43.00
N LEU A 118 4.13 14.18 42.31
CA LEU A 118 5.30 13.91 41.48
C LEU A 118 5.17 14.68 40.16
N GLN A 119 6.21 15.43 39.77
CA GLN A 119 6.28 15.99 38.42
C GLN A 119 6.58 14.85 37.43
N VAL A 120 5.56 14.43 36.71
CA VAL A 120 5.65 13.45 35.62
C VAL A 120 5.37 14.22 34.33
N ALA A 121 6.17 14.00 33.29
CA ALA A 121 5.92 14.59 31.98
C ALA A 121 4.55 14.17 31.46
N GLU A 122 3.78 15.13 30.97
CA GLU A 122 2.43 14.93 30.47
C GLU A 122 2.46 14.84 28.94
N ASP A 123 2.19 13.65 28.43
CA ASP A 123 1.97 13.43 27.00
C ASP A 123 0.47 13.47 26.74
N HIS A 124 -0.01 14.52 26.08
CA HIS A 124 -1.40 14.59 25.64
C HIS A 124 -1.60 13.69 24.41
N PRO A 125 -2.62 12.82 24.40
CA PRO A 125 -2.97 12.06 23.20
C PRO A 125 -3.34 13.01 22.06
N ARG A 126 -2.89 12.70 20.85
CA ARG A 126 -3.38 13.40 19.65
C ARG A 126 -4.82 12.98 19.41
N SER A 127 -5.74 13.93 19.43
CA SER A 127 -7.07 13.75 18.85
C SER A 127 -6.91 13.84 17.33
N ASP A 128 -7.01 12.70 16.64
CA ASP A 128 -7.09 12.71 15.19
C ASP A 128 -8.45 13.31 14.78
N PRO A 129 -8.48 14.29 13.85
CA PRO A 129 -9.73 14.87 13.39
C PRO A 129 -10.59 13.79 12.74
N PHE A 130 -11.86 13.71 13.13
CA PHE A 130 -12.85 12.85 12.50
C PHE A 130 -13.08 13.32 11.05
N ALA A 131 -12.57 12.57 10.07
CA ALA A 131 -12.92 12.72 8.67
C ALA A 131 -14.08 11.77 8.33
N ALA A 132 -15.18 12.30 7.82
CA ALA A 132 -16.24 11.46 7.27
C ALA A 132 -15.64 10.58 6.15
N PRO A 133 -15.83 9.25 6.17
CA PRO A 133 -15.23 8.38 5.16
C PRO A 133 -15.73 8.76 3.76
N ALA A 134 -14.86 9.37 2.96
CA ALA A 134 -15.12 9.64 1.56
C ALA A 134 -14.79 8.39 0.74
N PRO A 135 -15.47 8.16 -0.40
CA PRO A 135 -15.08 7.12 -1.33
C PRO A 135 -13.61 7.28 -1.76
N VAL A 136 -12.90 6.16 -1.81
CA VAL A 136 -11.54 6.10 -2.35
C VAL A 136 -11.59 6.02 -3.88
N LEU A 137 -10.48 6.33 -4.54
CA LEU A 137 -10.29 6.09 -5.97
C LEU A 137 -9.51 4.77 -6.16
N PRO A 138 -10.20 3.65 -6.45
CA PRO A 138 -9.53 2.42 -6.86
C PRO A 138 -9.12 2.48 -8.34
N LEU A 139 -7.93 1.98 -8.66
CA LEU A 139 -7.47 1.78 -10.03
C LEU A 139 -6.93 0.37 -10.17
N PHE A 140 -7.48 -0.37 -11.13
CA PHE A 140 -6.93 -1.66 -11.56
C PHE A 140 -5.98 -1.44 -12.74
N LEU A 141 -4.85 -2.13 -12.71
CA LEU A 141 -3.82 -2.03 -13.72
C LEU A 141 -3.41 -3.44 -14.16
N ASP A 142 -3.92 -3.89 -15.30
CA ASP A 142 -3.47 -5.11 -15.96
C ASP A 142 -2.16 -4.82 -16.70
N LEU A 143 -1.06 -4.89 -15.95
CA LEU A 143 0.28 -4.49 -16.39
C LEU A 143 1.07 -5.67 -16.98
N PRO A 144 2.07 -5.40 -17.84
CA PRO A 144 3.07 -6.40 -18.20
C PRO A 144 3.94 -6.79 -16.99
N LEU A 145 4.67 -7.91 -17.12
CA LEU A 145 5.71 -8.30 -16.15
C LEU A 145 6.86 -7.29 -16.14
N MET A 146 7.31 -6.91 -14.94
CA MET A 146 8.34 -5.90 -14.71
C MET A 146 9.48 -6.38 -13.80
N ARG A 147 9.17 -7.11 -12.73
CA ARG A 147 10.12 -7.53 -11.68
C ARG A 147 10.55 -9.00 -11.84
N GLY A 148 9.70 -9.83 -12.43
CA GLY A 148 9.97 -11.24 -12.70
C GLY A 148 9.51 -12.21 -11.59
N ASP A 149 9.10 -11.69 -10.42
CA ASP A 149 8.46 -12.44 -9.34
C ASP A 149 6.92 -12.31 -9.33
N GLU A 150 6.38 -11.55 -10.29
CA GLU A 150 4.95 -11.28 -10.42
C GLU A 150 4.16 -12.47 -10.99
N VAL A 151 2.89 -12.56 -10.60
CA VAL A 151 1.93 -13.52 -11.16
C VAL A 151 1.41 -12.97 -12.50
N ALA A 152 1.86 -13.56 -13.62
CA ALA A 152 1.68 -13.00 -14.97
C ALA A 152 0.22 -12.74 -15.44
N HIS A 153 -0.77 -13.39 -14.84
CA HIS A 153 -2.19 -13.21 -15.21
C HIS A 153 -2.95 -12.33 -14.23
N ALA A 154 -2.36 -12.02 -13.08
CA ALA A 154 -2.99 -11.26 -12.02
C ALA A 154 -2.78 -9.75 -12.27
N PRO A 155 -3.86 -8.95 -12.28
CA PRO A 155 -3.73 -7.51 -12.38
C PRO A 155 -3.14 -6.93 -11.11
N HIS A 156 -2.57 -5.74 -11.23
CA HIS A 156 -2.26 -4.89 -10.10
C HIS A 156 -3.48 -4.06 -9.70
N LEU A 157 -3.52 -3.66 -8.44
CA LEU A 157 -4.56 -2.82 -7.86
C LEU A 157 -3.91 -1.82 -6.91
N CYS A 158 -4.44 -0.61 -6.92
CA CYS A 158 -4.11 0.40 -5.94
C CYS A 158 -5.33 1.26 -5.60
N ALA A 159 -5.25 1.99 -4.49
CA ALA A 159 -6.25 2.96 -4.11
C ALA A 159 -5.59 4.26 -3.64
N SER A 160 -6.25 5.38 -3.95
CA SER A 160 -5.83 6.70 -3.46
C SER A 160 -7.01 7.53 -2.98
N ALA A 161 -6.74 8.49 -2.11
CA ALA A 161 -7.72 9.45 -1.62
C ALA A 161 -7.00 10.69 -1.10
N ARG A 162 -7.67 11.85 -1.13
CA ARG A 162 -7.17 13.08 -0.49
C ARG A 162 -7.05 12.88 1.02
N ASP A 163 -8.15 12.44 1.64
CA ASP A 163 -8.21 12.07 3.05
C ASP A 163 -8.17 10.54 3.15
N TRP A 164 -6.99 9.99 3.42
CA TRP A 164 -6.80 8.54 3.46
C TRP A 164 -7.54 7.93 4.66
N PRO A 165 -8.50 7.00 4.47
CA PRO A 165 -9.34 6.47 5.55
C PRO A 165 -8.65 5.40 6.42
N GLY A 166 -7.34 5.17 6.21
CA GLY A 166 -6.63 4.00 6.70
C GLY A 166 -6.69 2.86 5.69
N ALA A 167 -6.52 1.63 6.14
CA ALA A 167 -6.54 0.46 5.26
C ALA A 167 -7.84 0.38 4.45
N VAL A 168 -7.71 0.02 3.17
CA VAL A 168 -8.81 -0.10 2.22
C VAL A 168 -9.02 -1.58 1.91
N ALA A 169 -10.24 -2.07 2.10
CA ALA A 169 -10.62 -3.43 1.80
C ALA A 169 -11.17 -3.52 0.37
N VAL A 170 -10.79 -4.60 -0.32
CA VAL A 170 -11.22 -4.93 -1.67
C VAL A 170 -12.02 -6.22 -1.58
N TYR A 171 -13.31 -6.13 -1.84
CA TYR A 171 -14.18 -7.28 -1.93
C TYR A 171 -14.44 -7.61 -3.39
N GLY A 172 -14.42 -8.89 -3.75
CA GLY A 172 -14.75 -9.38 -5.08
C GLY A 172 -15.84 -10.44 -5.05
N ALA A 173 -16.62 -10.47 -6.11
CA ALA A 173 -17.65 -11.47 -6.36
C ALA A 173 -17.70 -11.81 -7.85
N ASP A 174 -18.02 -13.05 -8.18
CA ASP A 174 -18.50 -13.37 -9.53
C ASP A 174 -19.87 -12.68 -9.74
N LEU A 175 -20.27 -12.45 -11.00
CA LEU A 175 -21.50 -11.68 -11.29
C LEU A 175 -22.74 -12.28 -10.60
N GLY A 176 -23.37 -11.49 -9.72
CA GLY A 176 -24.53 -11.92 -8.93
C GLY A 176 -24.20 -12.89 -7.77
N GLY A 177 -22.91 -13.11 -7.49
CA GLY A 177 -22.41 -13.95 -6.40
C GLY A 177 -22.30 -13.20 -5.07
N ALA A 178 -21.72 -13.88 -4.08
CA ALA A 178 -21.44 -13.30 -2.76
C ALA A 178 -20.05 -12.64 -2.74
N PHE A 179 -19.97 -11.46 -2.13
CA PHE A 179 -18.70 -10.76 -1.93
C PHE A 179 -17.83 -11.45 -0.88
N ALA A 180 -16.59 -11.73 -1.25
CA ALA A 180 -15.53 -12.18 -0.35
C ALA A 180 -14.41 -11.12 -0.31
N LEU A 181 -13.72 -11.01 0.82
CA LEU A 181 -12.53 -10.16 0.91
C LEU A 181 -11.42 -10.78 0.06
N GLU A 182 -10.92 -10.04 -0.92
CA GLU A 182 -9.85 -10.49 -1.82
C GLU A 182 -8.52 -9.85 -1.46
N GLU A 183 -8.50 -8.56 -1.09
CA GLU A 183 -7.27 -7.86 -0.80
C GLU A 183 -7.48 -6.77 0.27
N LEU A 184 -6.40 -6.42 0.98
CA LEU A 184 -6.37 -5.32 1.93
C LEU A 184 -5.19 -4.40 1.61
N LEU A 185 -5.48 -3.22 1.07
CA LEU A 185 -4.47 -2.22 0.74
C LEU A 185 -4.13 -1.39 2.00
N PRO A 186 -2.94 -1.55 2.59
CA PRO A 186 -2.62 -0.90 3.87
C PRO A 186 -2.21 0.58 3.69
N ALA A 187 -1.73 0.94 2.50
CA ALA A 187 -1.15 2.24 2.20
C ALA A 187 -1.81 2.91 1.00
N ARG A 188 -1.79 4.25 1.01
CA ARG A 188 -2.24 5.08 -0.12
C ARG A 188 -1.21 5.00 -1.25
N ALA A 189 -1.66 4.69 -2.46
CA ALA A 189 -0.82 4.81 -3.64
C ALA A 189 -0.68 6.27 -4.12
N THR A 190 0.49 6.58 -4.69
CA THR A 190 0.74 7.88 -5.31
C THR A 190 0.10 7.90 -6.70
N VAL A 191 -1.08 8.52 -6.77
CA VAL A 191 -1.90 8.64 -7.99
C VAL A 191 -2.07 10.11 -8.34
N GLY A 192 -2.07 10.42 -9.64
CA GLY A 192 -2.34 11.75 -10.15
C GLY A 192 -3.07 11.73 -11.48
N ILE A 193 -3.24 12.92 -12.05
CA ILE A 193 -3.80 13.14 -13.39
C ILE A 193 -2.89 14.07 -14.18
N THR A 194 -2.80 13.85 -15.49
CA THR A 194 -2.07 14.73 -16.39
C THR A 194 -2.80 16.07 -16.54
N ARG A 195 -2.03 17.16 -16.55
CA ARG A 195 -2.50 18.53 -16.82
C ARG A 195 -2.07 19.04 -18.20
N THR A 196 -1.25 18.26 -18.88
CA THR A 196 -0.85 18.46 -20.28
C THR A 196 -0.94 17.13 -21.01
N PRO A 197 -1.22 17.13 -22.33
CA PRO A 197 -1.17 15.90 -23.10
C PRO A 197 0.27 15.37 -23.23
N LEU A 198 0.40 14.05 -23.40
CA LEU A 198 1.68 13.37 -23.67
C LEU A 198 1.60 12.67 -25.03
N ALA A 199 2.28 13.22 -26.03
CA ALA A 199 2.38 12.60 -27.35
C ALA A 199 3.17 11.28 -27.28
N ALA A 200 2.96 10.42 -28.29
CA ALA A 200 3.79 9.24 -28.51
C ALA A 200 5.27 9.63 -28.51
N GLY A 201 6.05 8.90 -27.71
CA GLY A 201 7.47 9.14 -27.56
C GLY A 201 8.30 8.04 -28.18
N PRO A 202 9.62 8.21 -28.26
CA PRO A 202 10.48 7.15 -28.72
C PRO A 202 10.62 6.01 -27.70
N VAL A 203 10.69 4.78 -28.19
CA VAL A 203 10.95 3.57 -27.39
C VAL A 203 12.45 3.26 -27.39
N GLY A 204 12.98 2.76 -26.28
CA GLY A 204 14.39 2.34 -26.15
C GLY A 204 15.42 3.48 -26.10
N ARG A 205 14.98 4.74 -25.97
CA ARG A 205 15.84 5.91 -25.76
C ARG A 205 15.16 6.93 -24.88
N TRP A 206 15.95 7.84 -24.30
CA TRP A 206 15.43 8.94 -23.49
C TRP A 206 14.53 9.87 -24.33
N ASP A 207 13.29 10.02 -23.88
CA ASP A 207 12.34 11.02 -24.34
C ASP A 207 12.65 12.35 -23.63
N ARG A 208 13.14 13.30 -24.42
CA ARG A 208 13.39 14.71 -24.03
C ARG A 208 12.39 15.65 -24.70
N GLY A 209 11.21 15.15 -25.08
CA GLY A 209 10.11 15.98 -25.56
C GLY A 209 9.55 16.89 -24.48
N ALA A 210 8.42 17.55 -24.77
CA ALA A 210 7.78 18.50 -23.86
C ALA A 210 7.60 17.95 -22.43
N ASP A 211 7.64 18.84 -21.45
CA ASP A 211 7.45 18.49 -20.05
C ASP A 211 6.04 17.95 -19.83
N LEU A 212 5.91 16.87 -19.06
CA LEU A 212 4.60 16.35 -18.67
C LEU A 212 4.22 16.94 -17.32
N GLU A 213 3.14 17.72 -17.30
CA GLU A 213 2.58 18.22 -16.06
C GLU A 213 1.62 17.21 -15.44
N VAL A 214 1.84 16.91 -14.16
CA VAL A 214 1.05 15.97 -13.37
C VAL A 214 0.58 16.65 -12.10
N GLU A 215 -0.69 16.47 -11.77
CA GLU A 215 -1.23 16.82 -10.46
C GLU A 215 -1.58 15.56 -9.67
N LEU A 216 -0.93 15.39 -8.51
CA LEU A 216 -1.15 14.27 -7.61
C LEU A 216 -2.36 14.50 -6.72
N ILE A 217 -3.10 13.42 -6.44
CA ILE A 217 -4.14 13.38 -5.40
C ILE A 217 -3.49 13.47 -4.01
N GLY A 218 -2.36 12.78 -3.85
CA GLY A 218 -1.51 12.79 -2.66
C GLY A 218 -0.22 12.00 -2.90
N GLY A 219 0.80 12.25 -2.07
CA GLY A 219 2.15 11.68 -2.24
C GLY A 219 3.14 12.68 -2.84
N SER A 220 4.31 12.19 -3.24
CA SER A 220 5.39 12.97 -3.83
C SER A 220 6.06 12.21 -4.96
N LEU A 221 6.70 12.95 -5.87
CA LEU A 221 7.56 12.38 -6.91
C LEU A 221 8.97 12.92 -6.71
N ASP A 222 9.94 12.02 -6.71
CA ASP A 222 11.34 12.35 -6.50
C ASP A 222 12.15 12.14 -7.78
N SER A 223 13.15 12.99 -7.99
CA SER A 223 14.10 12.80 -9.08
C SER A 223 15.06 11.65 -8.75
N ALA A 224 15.50 10.93 -9.77
CA ALA A 224 16.46 9.85 -9.64
C ALA A 224 17.57 10.01 -10.70
N GLU A 225 18.79 9.61 -10.34
CA GLU A 225 19.88 9.60 -11.31
C GLU A 225 19.56 8.66 -12.48
N GLY A 226 19.98 9.02 -13.70
CA GLY A 226 19.67 8.25 -14.89
C GLY A 226 20.07 6.77 -14.81
N ARG A 227 21.16 6.43 -14.08
CA ARG A 227 21.54 5.04 -13.84
C ARG A 227 20.55 4.29 -12.95
N ALA A 228 20.02 4.95 -11.91
CA ALA A 228 19.01 4.37 -11.04
C ALA A 228 17.70 4.13 -11.82
N VAL A 229 17.32 5.06 -12.69
CA VAL A 229 16.18 4.89 -13.60
C VAL A 229 16.39 3.70 -14.53
N LEU A 230 17.57 3.56 -15.15
CA LEU A 230 17.88 2.40 -15.98
C LEU A 230 17.85 1.07 -15.20
N ASN A 231 18.08 1.11 -13.88
CA ASN A 231 17.94 -0.03 -12.97
C ASN A 231 16.49 -0.21 -12.44
N GLY A 232 15.50 0.50 -12.98
CA GLY A 232 14.09 0.33 -12.62
C GLY A 232 13.54 1.32 -11.60
N ALA A 233 14.22 2.42 -11.28
CA ALA A 233 13.66 3.49 -10.45
C ALA A 233 12.57 4.30 -11.19
N ASN A 234 11.72 4.98 -10.43
CA ASN A 234 10.73 5.94 -10.94
C ASN A 234 9.79 5.38 -12.03
N ARG A 235 9.30 4.15 -11.83
CA ARG A 235 8.26 3.54 -12.68
C ARG A 235 6.91 4.19 -12.44
N LEU A 236 6.26 4.63 -13.51
CA LEU A 236 4.96 5.29 -13.51
C LEU A 236 4.10 4.64 -14.60
N ALA A 237 2.88 4.21 -14.27
CA ALA A 237 1.89 3.83 -15.28
C ALA A 237 1.08 5.07 -15.68
N ILE A 238 0.82 5.27 -16.97
CA ILE A 238 -0.10 6.28 -17.50
C ILE A 238 -1.22 5.58 -18.30
N GLY A 239 -2.46 6.00 -18.11
CA GLY A 239 -3.62 5.36 -18.73
C GLY A 239 -4.89 6.20 -18.67
N ASP A 240 -5.97 5.70 -19.26
CA ASP A 240 -7.30 6.32 -19.22
C ASP A 240 -8.16 5.87 -18.02
N GLY A 241 -7.63 4.95 -17.21
CA GLY A 241 -8.29 4.35 -16.05
C GLY A 241 -8.99 3.03 -16.35
N SER A 242 -9.04 2.57 -17.61
CA SER A 242 -9.44 1.21 -17.91
C SER A 242 -8.35 0.22 -17.45
N PRO A 243 -8.70 -1.00 -17.02
CA PRO A 243 -7.71 -1.95 -16.54
C PRO A 243 -6.64 -2.34 -17.57
N ASP A 244 -6.97 -2.33 -18.85
CA ASP A 244 -6.15 -2.87 -19.94
C ASP A 244 -5.30 -1.82 -20.69
N ARG A 245 -5.52 -0.52 -20.46
CA ARG A 245 -4.88 0.58 -21.21
C ARG A 245 -3.88 1.35 -20.36
N TRP A 246 -2.75 0.70 -20.09
CA TRP A 246 -1.64 1.31 -19.37
C TRP A 246 -0.35 1.27 -20.19
N GLU A 247 0.31 2.42 -20.32
CA GLU A 247 1.71 2.52 -20.71
C GLU A 247 2.57 2.61 -19.45
N VAL A 248 3.61 1.79 -19.35
CA VAL A 248 4.61 1.91 -18.29
C VAL A 248 5.72 2.82 -18.79
N ILE A 249 5.93 3.92 -18.07
CA ILE A 249 7.01 4.86 -18.31
C ILE A 249 7.94 4.92 -17.11
N GLN A 250 9.12 5.49 -17.31
CA GLN A 250 10.00 5.90 -16.23
C GLN A 250 10.44 7.35 -16.42
N PHE A 251 10.93 8.00 -15.37
CA PHE A 251 11.41 9.38 -15.45
C PHE A 251 12.61 9.64 -14.54
N ALA A 252 13.51 10.52 -14.96
CA ALA A 252 14.66 10.93 -14.16
C ALA A 252 14.40 12.19 -13.34
N GLU A 253 13.60 13.13 -13.85
CA GLU A 253 13.42 14.44 -13.25
C GLU A 253 11.97 14.69 -12.88
N ALA A 254 11.75 15.08 -11.62
CA ALA A 254 10.48 15.57 -11.10
C ALA A 254 10.71 16.90 -10.38
N SER A 255 10.10 17.98 -10.87
CA SER A 255 10.18 19.31 -10.25
C SER A 255 8.80 19.75 -9.77
N LEU A 256 8.65 20.02 -8.47
CA LEU A 256 7.44 20.58 -7.89
C LEU A 256 7.26 22.04 -8.33
N ILE A 257 6.15 22.34 -9.03
CA ILE A 257 5.84 23.69 -9.55
C ILE A 257 4.70 24.37 -8.82
N ALA A 258 3.83 23.61 -8.16
CA ALA A 258 2.76 24.09 -7.28
C ALA A 258 2.39 22.98 -6.28
N PRO A 259 1.56 23.22 -5.25
CA PRO A 259 1.10 22.17 -4.35
C PRO A 259 0.56 20.96 -5.12
N ASN A 260 1.14 19.79 -4.88
CA ASN A 260 0.85 18.52 -5.56
C ASN A 260 1.04 18.51 -7.09
N ARG A 261 1.67 19.52 -7.68
CA ARG A 261 1.83 19.64 -9.13
C ARG A 261 3.29 19.59 -9.53
N TYR A 262 3.62 18.65 -10.41
CA TYR A 262 4.98 18.32 -10.81
C TYR A 262 5.15 18.42 -12.33
N LEU A 263 6.33 18.82 -12.77
CA LEU A 263 6.78 18.61 -14.15
C LEU A 263 7.73 17.41 -14.17
N ILE A 264 7.40 16.43 -15.01
CA ILE A 264 8.17 15.20 -15.22
C ILE A 264 8.91 15.28 -16.55
N ARG A 265 10.23 15.06 -16.52
CA ARG A 265 11.12 15.15 -17.69
C ARG A 265 12.06 13.95 -17.79
N SER A 266 12.75 13.86 -18.93
CA SER A 266 13.75 12.83 -19.20
C SER A 266 13.15 11.45 -18.97
N ARG A 267 12.24 11.04 -19.86
CA ARG A 267 11.40 9.86 -19.69
C ARG A 267 11.93 8.66 -20.48
N LEU A 268 11.58 7.45 -20.06
CA LEU A 268 11.65 6.24 -20.86
C LEU A 268 10.22 5.77 -21.14
N ARG A 269 9.89 5.50 -22.40
CA ARG A 269 8.52 5.28 -22.87
C ARG A 269 8.31 3.82 -23.26
N GLY A 270 7.08 3.33 -23.12
CA GLY A 270 6.70 1.98 -23.54
C GLY A 270 7.50 0.85 -22.90
N GLN A 271 7.92 1.00 -21.65
CA GLN A 271 8.75 0.02 -20.95
C GLN A 271 8.02 -1.32 -20.81
N TYR A 272 8.78 -2.42 -20.73
CA TYR A 272 8.24 -3.77 -20.52
C TYR A 272 7.19 -4.21 -21.56
N GLY A 273 7.37 -3.78 -22.82
CA GLY A 273 6.46 -4.15 -23.91
C GLY A 273 5.15 -3.37 -23.94
N SER A 274 4.99 -2.36 -23.08
CA SER A 274 3.82 -1.48 -23.10
C SER A 274 3.83 -0.48 -24.27
N ASP A 275 4.93 -0.43 -25.04
CA ASP A 275 4.99 0.30 -26.31
C ASP A 275 3.88 -0.09 -27.28
N GLY A 276 3.46 -1.35 -27.27
CA GLY A 276 2.34 -1.83 -28.08
C GLY A 276 0.97 -1.29 -27.64
N GLN A 277 0.88 -0.58 -26.52
CA GLN A 277 -0.33 0.09 -26.01
C GLN A 277 -0.22 1.61 -26.00
N MET A 278 0.94 2.15 -26.36
CA MET A 278 1.17 3.59 -26.40
C MET A 278 0.32 4.22 -27.53
N PRO A 279 -0.66 5.08 -27.21
CA PRO A 279 -1.43 5.78 -28.22
C PRO A 279 -0.59 6.91 -28.83
N ASP A 280 -1.06 7.45 -29.95
CA ASP A 280 -0.47 8.65 -30.56
C ASP A 280 -0.45 9.84 -29.58
N LEU A 281 -1.43 9.90 -28.68
CA LEU A 281 -1.58 10.95 -27.68
C LEU A 281 -2.30 10.43 -26.44
N TRP A 282 -1.68 10.56 -25.28
CA TRP A 282 -2.40 10.58 -24.01
C TRP A 282 -2.96 11.98 -23.78
N PRO A 283 -4.28 12.15 -23.65
CA PRO A 283 -4.87 13.47 -23.44
C PRO A 283 -4.57 14.03 -22.04
N GLU A 284 -4.87 15.32 -21.85
CA GLU A 284 -5.02 15.86 -20.50
C GLU A 284 -6.11 15.09 -19.74
N GLY A 285 -5.87 14.84 -18.45
CA GLY A 285 -6.78 14.07 -17.59
C GLY A 285 -6.51 12.57 -17.55
N SER A 286 -5.52 12.06 -18.27
CA SER A 286 -5.03 10.68 -18.10
C SER A 286 -4.53 10.45 -16.68
N TYR A 287 -4.82 9.28 -16.11
CA TYR A 287 -4.32 8.90 -14.80
C TYR A 287 -2.83 8.58 -14.87
N VAL A 288 -2.12 8.89 -13.79
CA VAL A 288 -0.77 8.40 -13.55
C VAL A 288 -0.68 7.72 -12.18
N VAL A 289 0.03 6.60 -12.12
CA VAL A 289 0.20 5.81 -10.89
C VAL A 289 1.67 5.49 -10.71
N LEU A 290 2.27 5.90 -9.59
CA LEU A 290 3.63 5.49 -9.24
C LEU A 290 3.63 4.01 -8.84
N LEU A 291 4.46 3.22 -9.50
CA LEU A 291 4.54 1.77 -9.30
C LEU A 291 5.54 1.45 -8.19
N ASP A 292 5.11 1.65 -6.94
CA ASP A 292 5.89 1.38 -5.73
C ASP A 292 5.34 0.17 -4.95
N ALA A 293 5.48 0.17 -3.62
CA ALA A 293 4.99 -0.92 -2.75
C ALA A 293 3.49 -0.81 -2.42
N ALA A 294 2.83 0.33 -2.70
CA ALA A 294 1.40 0.52 -2.48
C ALA A 294 0.53 0.03 -3.66
N VAL A 295 1.17 -0.49 -4.71
CA VAL A 295 0.52 -1.14 -5.85
C VAL A 295 0.74 -2.65 -5.71
N GLU A 296 -0.33 -3.38 -5.38
CA GLU A 296 -0.28 -4.80 -5.04
C GLU A 296 -0.94 -5.64 -6.14
N GLN A 297 -0.58 -6.92 -6.27
CA GLN A 297 -1.26 -7.83 -7.19
C GLN A 297 -2.47 -8.47 -6.51
N LEU A 298 -3.60 -8.47 -7.20
CA LEU A 298 -4.79 -9.18 -6.75
C LEU A 298 -4.59 -10.69 -6.89
N ASP A 299 -5.01 -11.49 -5.91
CA ASP A 299 -5.03 -12.95 -6.05
C ASP A 299 -6.18 -13.40 -6.98
N LEU A 300 -5.95 -13.28 -8.28
CA LEU A 300 -6.87 -13.68 -9.34
C LEU A 300 -6.45 -15.04 -9.89
N SER A 301 -7.34 -16.03 -9.87
CA SER A 301 -7.07 -17.33 -10.49
C SER A 301 -7.08 -17.27 -12.03
N LEU A 302 -6.35 -18.18 -12.67
CA LEU A 302 -6.34 -18.30 -14.14
C LEU A 302 -7.74 -18.50 -14.75
N SER A 303 -8.65 -19.19 -14.06
CA SER A 303 -10.04 -19.41 -14.51
C SER A 303 -10.89 -18.14 -14.52
N GLN A 304 -10.51 -17.14 -13.72
CA GLN A 304 -11.23 -15.86 -13.63
C GLN A 304 -10.75 -14.84 -14.67
N ARG A 305 -9.68 -15.15 -15.41
CA ARG A 305 -9.18 -14.29 -16.48
C ARG A 305 -10.24 -14.13 -17.58
N ARG A 306 -10.39 -12.90 -18.09
CA ARG A 306 -11.41 -12.50 -19.08
C ARG A 306 -12.86 -12.72 -18.65
N LEU A 307 -13.12 -12.93 -17.36
CA LEU A 307 -14.45 -12.93 -16.80
C LEU A 307 -14.69 -11.60 -16.11
N ALA A 308 -15.85 -10.99 -16.40
CA ALA A 308 -16.30 -9.81 -15.67
C ALA A 308 -16.68 -10.20 -14.24
N ARG A 309 -16.15 -9.46 -13.27
CA ARG A 309 -16.40 -9.64 -11.85
C ARG A 309 -16.79 -8.32 -11.22
N GLU A 310 -17.56 -8.40 -10.14
CA GLU A 310 -17.98 -7.24 -9.37
C GLU A 310 -17.02 -7.03 -8.20
N TYR A 311 -16.63 -5.79 -7.99
CA TYR A 311 -15.72 -5.38 -6.94
C TYR A 311 -16.35 -4.27 -6.12
N ARG A 312 -16.06 -4.29 -4.83
CA ARG A 312 -16.37 -3.19 -3.90
C ARG A 312 -15.12 -2.80 -3.15
N VAL A 313 -14.73 -1.55 -3.27
CA VAL A 313 -13.50 -1.03 -2.68
C VAL A 313 -13.81 0.13 -1.74
N GLY A 314 -13.39 0.04 -0.48
CA GLY A 314 -13.74 1.04 0.53
C GLY A 314 -13.00 0.87 1.85
N PRO A 315 -13.25 1.72 2.85
CA PRO A 315 -12.58 1.68 4.14
C PRO A 315 -12.75 0.33 4.85
N ALA A 316 -11.65 -0.32 5.24
CA ALA A 316 -11.69 -1.67 5.82
C ALA A 316 -12.42 -1.76 7.18
N ARG A 317 -12.61 -0.62 7.86
CA ARG A 317 -13.35 -0.54 9.14
C ARG A 317 -14.87 -0.46 8.96
N ARG A 318 -15.36 -0.54 7.72
CA ARG A 318 -16.79 -0.44 7.37
C ARG A 318 -17.24 -1.69 6.62
N PRO A 319 -18.53 -2.06 6.72
CA PRO A 319 -19.07 -3.17 5.95
C PRO A 319 -19.13 -2.78 4.45
N TYR A 320 -19.05 -3.77 3.56
CA TYR A 320 -18.97 -3.57 2.11
C TYR A 320 -20.25 -2.98 1.47
N ASP A 321 -21.33 -2.84 2.23
CA ASP A 321 -22.57 -2.18 1.84
C ASP A 321 -22.68 -0.72 2.31
N ASP A 322 -21.67 -0.21 3.03
CA ASP A 322 -21.58 1.19 3.43
C ASP A 322 -21.43 2.11 2.19
N PRO A 323 -22.07 3.29 2.15
CA PRO A 323 -21.99 4.23 1.02
C PRO A 323 -20.57 4.72 0.67
N SER A 324 -19.59 4.52 1.55
CA SER A 324 -18.18 4.82 1.28
C SER A 324 -17.49 3.83 0.33
N PHE A 325 -18.12 2.68 0.04
CA PHE A 325 -17.59 1.71 -0.92
C PHE A 325 -17.92 2.11 -2.36
N VAL A 326 -16.91 2.05 -3.23
CA VAL A 326 -17.06 2.19 -4.68
C VAL A 326 -17.30 0.82 -5.28
N ALA A 327 -18.44 0.67 -5.96
CA ALA A 327 -18.75 -0.52 -6.75
C ALA A 327 -18.25 -0.35 -8.19
N LEU A 328 -17.61 -1.38 -8.72
CA LEU A 328 -17.07 -1.40 -10.07
C LEU A 328 -17.12 -2.82 -10.66
N THR A 329 -17.18 -2.91 -11.98
CA THR A 329 -17.11 -4.19 -12.71
C THR A 329 -15.86 -4.18 -13.57
N ALA A 330 -15.03 -5.21 -13.43
CA ALA A 330 -13.78 -5.31 -14.18
C ALA A 330 -13.55 -6.74 -14.68
N SER A 331 -12.82 -6.83 -15.79
CA SER A 331 -12.30 -8.08 -16.35
C SER A 331 -10.86 -7.84 -16.79
N PHE A 332 -9.99 -8.84 -16.63
CA PHE A 332 -8.56 -8.70 -16.89
C PHE A 332 -8.10 -9.70 -17.94
N ASP A 333 -7.32 -9.23 -18.90
CA ASP A 333 -6.77 -10.05 -19.98
C ASP A 333 -5.53 -10.84 -19.55
N GLY A 334 -4.87 -10.40 -18.47
CA GLY A 334 -3.63 -10.96 -17.96
C GLY A 334 -2.46 -10.56 -18.85
N ASN A 335 -2.19 -9.25 -18.93
CA ASN A 335 -1.21 -8.64 -19.83
C ASN A 335 0.24 -9.06 -19.55
N GLY A 336 0.55 -9.58 -18.36
CA GLY A 336 1.83 -10.22 -18.10
C GLY A 336 2.07 -11.51 -18.92
N LEU A 337 1.00 -12.15 -19.42
CA LEU A 337 1.09 -13.28 -20.36
C LEU A 337 1.19 -12.84 -21.83
N ARG A 338 0.98 -11.55 -22.12
CA ARG A 338 0.90 -11.03 -23.49
C ARG A 338 2.30 -10.99 -24.14
N PRO A 339 2.49 -11.58 -25.33
CA PRO A 339 3.71 -11.40 -26.10
C PRO A 339 3.95 -9.93 -26.45
N TYR A 340 5.21 -9.54 -26.56
CA TYR A 340 5.59 -8.21 -27.05
C TYR A 340 5.43 -8.13 -28.58
N ALA A 341 5.21 -6.93 -29.10
CA ALA A 341 5.18 -6.70 -30.54
C ALA A 341 6.56 -6.96 -31.15
N PRO A 342 6.68 -7.74 -32.23
CA PRO A 342 7.95 -7.89 -32.95
C PRO A 342 8.56 -6.53 -33.35
N VAL A 343 9.87 -6.50 -33.60
CA VAL A 343 10.57 -5.26 -33.98
C VAL A 343 11.33 -5.44 -35.29
N HIS A 344 11.80 -4.32 -35.84
CA HIS A 344 12.58 -4.30 -37.08
C HIS A 344 11.89 -5.00 -38.25
N LEU A 345 10.58 -4.78 -38.40
CA LEU A 345 9.82 -5.25 -39.54
C LEU A 345 10.41 -4.66 -40.83
N ARG A 346 10.80 -5.53 -41.76
CA ARG A 346 11.42 -5.20 -43.05
C ARG A 346 10.69 -5.93 -44.15
N ALA A 347 10.57 -5.30 -45.31
CA ALA A 347 10.11 -5.95 -46.52
C ALA A 347 11.19 -5.84 -47.61
N ASP A 348 11.39 -6.94 -48.33
CA ASP A 348 12.25 -7.04 -49.49
C ASP A 348 11.42 -7.53 -50.68
N GLY A 349 11.41 -6.74 -51.76
CA GLY A 349 10.48 -6.89 -52.88
C GLY A 349 9.55 -5.68 -53.04
N ALA A 350 8.55 -5.81 -53.91
CA ALA A 350 7.59 -4.74 -54.23
C ALA A 350 6.20 -5.33 -54.46
N LEU A 351 5.16 -4.49 -54.28
CA LEU A 351 3.79 -4.86 -54.63
C LEU A 351 3.70 -5.31 -56.10
N GLY A 352 3.02 -6.42 -56.34
CA GLY A 352 2.91 -7.09 -57.64
C GLY A 352 4.01 -8.11 -57.96
N ALA A 353 5.05 -8.19 -57.12
CA ALA A 353 6.08 -9.24 -57.15
C ALA A 353 6.13 -9.97 -55.80
N ASP A 354 6.96 -10.99 -55.67
CA ASP A 354 7.12 -11.68 -54.39
C ASP A 354 7.74 -10.73 -53.36
N LEU A 355 7.04 -10.52 -52.25
CA LEU A 355 7.42 -9.62 -51.17
C LEU A 355 7.74 -10.44 -49.92
N THR A 356 9.01 -10.49 -49.52
CA THR A 356 9.43 -11.18 -48.30
C THR A 356 9.46 -10.21 -47.14
N VAL A 357 8.67 -10.50 -46.12
CA VAL A 357 8.58 -9.73 -44.88
C VAL A 357 9.32 -10.48 -43.79
N SER A 358 10.21 -9.80 -43.06
CA SER A 358 10.98 -10.37 -41.95
C SER A 358 10.96 -9.44 -40.74
N TRP A 359 11.14 -10.00 -39.54
CA TRP A 359 11.12 -9.28 -38.28
C TRP A 359 12.05 -9.92 -37.25
N ILE A 360 12.22 -9.26 -36.10
CA ILE A 360 12.97 -9.77 -34.96
C ILE A 360 11.99 -10.00 -33.80
N ARG A 361 12.09 -11.19 -33.20
CA ARG A 361 11.32 -11.60 -32.02
C ARG A 361 11.69 -10.75 -30.80
N ARG A 362 10.73 -10.53 -29.91
CA ARG A 362 11.00 -10.03 -28.55
C ARG A 362 10.56 -11.08 -27.54
N THR A 363 11.19 -11.06 -26.37
CA THR A 363 10.76 -11.85 -25.22
C THR A 363 10.50 -10.96 -24.02
N ARG A 364 9.58 -11.40 -23.16
CA ARG A 364 9.27 -10.75 -21.87
C ARG A 364 9.93 -11.46 -20.69
N ILE A 365 10.48 -12.66 -20.92
CA ILE A 365 11.06 -13.51 -19.87
C ILE A 365 12.56 -13.54 -20.12
N GLU A 366 13.32 -12.99 -19.16
CA GLU A 366 14.80 -12.99 -19.17
C GLU A 366 15.42 -12.40 -20.46
N GLY A 367 14.74 -11.44 -21.09
CA GLY A 367 15.17 -10.83 -22.35
C GLY A 367 16.34 -9.86 -22.28
N ASP A 368 16.76 -9.49 -21.06
CA ASP A 368 17.80 -8.47 -20.85
C ASP A 368 19.21 -9.06 -20.66
N SER A 369 19.34 -10.38 -20.57
CA SER A 369 20.63 -11.05 -20.38
C SER A 369 21.45 -11.06 -21.67
N TRP A 370 22.73 -10.70 -21.54
CA TRP A 370 23.73 -10.76 -22.63
C TRP A 370 24.66 -11.97 -22.51
N ASP A 371 24.46 -12.81 -21.48
CA ASP A 371 25.34 -13.94 -21.18
C ASP A 371 25.04 -15.17 -22.06
N LEU A 372 23.84 -15.23 -22.65
CA LEU A 372 23.36 -16.33 -23.47
C LEU A 372 23.45 -15.99 -24.96
N GLU A 373 23.56 -17.01 -25.82
CA GLU A 373 23.59 -16.85 -27.27
C GLU A 373 22.27 -16.31 -27.84
N GLU A 374 21.14 -16.73 -27.24
CA GLU A 374 19.79 -16.32 -27.61
C GLU A 374 18.94 -16.20 -26.34
N VAL A 375 18.05 -15.22 -26.31
CA VAL A 375 17.16 -14.99 -25.17
C VAL A 375 16.03 -16.04 -25.15
N PRO A 376 15.51 -16.43 -23.97
CA PRO A 376 14.44 -17.43 -23.90
C PRO A 376 13.22 -17.08 -24.76
N LEU A 377 12.56 -18.10 -25.30
CA LEU A 377 11.37 -17.91 -26.13
C LEU A 377 10.21 -17.25 -25.36
N GLY A 378 10.03 -17.67 -24.10
CA GLY A 378 8.93 -17.22 -23.24
C GLY A 378 7.56 -17.79 -23.61
N GLU A 379 7.49 -18.62 -24.65
CA GLU A 379 6.31 -19.35 -25.15
C GLU A 379 6.68 -20.80 -25.46
N GLU A 380 5.68 -21.66 -25.63
CA GLU A 380 5.85 -23.10 -25.93
C GLU A 380 6.38 -23.35 -27.36
N THR A 381 5.99 -22.49 -28.31
CA THR A 381 6.43 -22.54 -29.71
C THR A 381 6.55 -21.13 -30.27
N GLU A 382 7.48 -20.94 -31.21
CA GLU A 382 7.61 -19.68 -31.94
C GLU A 382 6.57 -19.65 -33.05
N ALA A 383 5.60 -18.73 -32.94
CA ALA A 383 4.54 -18.57 -33.92
C ALA A 383 4.12 -17.11 -34.04
N TYR A 384 3.72 -16.73 -35.25
CA TYR A 384 3.30 -15.37 -35.59
C TYR A 384 1.99 -15.42 -36.38
N ARG A 385 1.15 -14.42 -36.16
CA ARG A 385 -0.03 -14.12 -36.98
C ARG A 385 0.32 -12.95 -37.88
N ILE A 386 0.07 -13.12 -39.17
CA ILE A 386 0.27 -12.10 -40.21
C ILE A 386 -1.10 -11.68 -40.72
N ARG A 387 -1.39 -10.38 -40.69
CA ARG A 387 -2.59 -9.83 -41.32
C ARG A 387 -2.22 -8.82 -42.40
N VAL A 388 -2.90 -8.90 -43.53
CA VAL A 388 -2.90 -7.83 -44.53
C VAL A 388 -4.22 -7.09 -44.39
N MET A 389 -4.14 -5.78 -44.20
CA MET A 389 -5.28 -4.92 -43.86
C MET A 389 -5.47 -3.85 -44.93
N SER A 390 -6.68 -3.73 -45.46
CA SER A 390 -7.12 -2.57 -46.26
C SER A 390 -8.05 -1.72 -45.40
N GLY A 391 -7.50 -0.66 -44.80
CA GLY A 391 -8.20 0.10 -43.76
C GLY A 391 -8.61 -0.80 -42.59
N PRO A 392 -9.90 -0.91 -42.23
CA PRO A 392 -10.36 -1.81 -41.17
C PRO A 392 -10.56 -3.27 -41.62
N THR A 393 -10.53 -3.55 -42.94
CA THR A 393 -10.85 -4.87 -43.49
C THR A 393 -9.61 -5.75 -43.53
N VAL A 394 -9.74 -6.99 -43.02
CA VAL A 394 -8.71 -8.02 -43.14
C VAL A 394 -8.79 -8.65 -44.53
N LEU A 395 -7.77 -8.45 -45.36
CA LEU A 395 -7.63 -9.12 -46.65
C LEU A 395 -7.07 -10.53 -46.50
N ARG A 396 -6.13 -10.71 -45.57
CA ARG A 396 -5.45 -11.98 -45.30
C ARG A 396 -5.16 -12.15 -43.81
N ASP A 397 -5.18 -13.41 -43.36
CA ASP A 397 -4.85 -13.82 -41.99
C ASP A 397 -4.10 -15.16 -42.00
N ASP A 398 -2.78 -15.08 -42.03
CA ASP A 398 -1.88 -16.23 -42.11
C ASP A 398 -1.18 -16.49 -40.77
N ARG A 399 -0.65 -17.71 -40.62
CA ARG A 399 0.19 -18.09 -39.48
C ARG A 399 1.50 -18.68 -39.97
N VAL A 400 2.60 -18.27 -39.36
CA VAL A 400 3.95 -18.78 -39.64
C VAL A 400 4.67 -19.14 -38.35
N THR A 401 5.63 -20.07 -38.46
CA THR A 401 6.44 -20.56 -37.32
C THR A 401 7.91 -20.12 -37.42
N ALA A 402 8.18 -19.14 -38.27
CA ALA A 402 9.49 -18.54 -38.47
C ALA A 402 9.33 -17.02 -38.58
N PRO A 403 10.37 -16.22 -38.27
CA PRO A 403 10.30 -14.76 -38.29
C PRO A 403 10.41 -14.18 -39.72
N SER A 404 9.76 -14.85 -40.68
CA SER A 404 9.72 -14.50 -42.09
C SER A 404 8.42 -15.02 -42.72
N TRP A 405 7.85 -14.23 -43.61
CA TRP A 405 6.67 -14.61 -44.41
C TRP A 405 6.79 -13.99 -45.81
N THR A 406 6.46 -14.76 -46.84
CA THR A 406 6.48 -14.28 -48.23
C THR A 406 5.06 -14.08 -48.71
N TYR A 407 4.75 -12.85 -49.10
CA TYR A 407 3.54 -12.50 -49.80
C TYR A 407 3.80 -12.61 -51.30
N ASP A 408 3.52 -13.77 -51.89
CA ASP A 408 3.75 -13.96 -53.31
C ASP A 408 2.80 -13.12 -54.18
N SER A 409 3.19 -12.90 -55.43
CA SER A 409 2.42 -12.09 -56.38
C SER A 409 0.99 -12.60 -56.64
N ALA A 410 0.76 -13.91 -56.57
CA ALA A 410 -0.56 -14.51 -56.83
C ALA A 410 -1.50 -14.30 -55.63
N ALA A 411 -0.96 -14.44 -54.42
CA ALA A 411 -1.59 -14.10 -53.16
C ALA A 411 -1.99 -12.63 -53.11
N GLN A 412 -1.09 -11.71 -53.49
CA GLN A 412 -1.38 -10.28 -53.58
C GLN A 412 -2.54 -9.97 -54.54
N ALA A 413 -2.51 -10.60 -55.72
CA ALA A 413 -3.56 -10.42 -56.72
C ALA A 413 -4.92 -10.99 -56.27
N ALA A 414 -4.92 -12.12 -55.58
CA ALA A 414 -6.15 -12.75 -55.05
C ALA A 414 -6.80 -11.89 -53.95
N ASP A 415 -5.97 -11.28 -53.09
CA ASP A 415 -6.43 -10.44 -52.00
C ASP A 415 -6.82 -9.02 -52.49
N GLY A 416 -6.39 -8.65 -53.70
CA GLY A 416 -6.59 -7.30 -54.24
C GLY A 416 -5.79 -6.24 -53.49
N ALA A 417 -4.63 -6.60 -52.95
CA ALA A 417 -3.80 -5.70 -52.15
C ALA A 417 -3.27 -4.53 -52.99
N VAL A 418 -3.29 -3.34 -52.40
CA VAL A 418 -2.89 -2.08 -53.04
C VAL A 418 -1.86 -1.34 -52.18
N ALA A 419 -1.17 -0.37 -52.81
CA ALA A 419 -0.27 0.51 -52.08
C ALA A 419 -1.03 1.30 -51.00
N GLY A 420 -0.49 1.34 -49.79
CA GLY A 420 -1.14 1.92 -48.61
C GLY A 420 -1.85 0.91 -47.71
N ASP A 421 -2.11 -0.31 -48.17
CA ASP A 421 -2.54 -1.42 -47.30
C ASP A 421 -1.46 -1.72 -46.26
N ARG A 422 -1.84 -2.30 -45.11
CA ARG A 422 -0.94 -2.51 -43.97
C ARG A 422 -0.70 -3.99 -43.72
N ILE A 423 0.56 -4.38 -43.62
CA ILE A 423 0.94 -5.68 -43.07
C ILE A 423 1.12 -5.51 -41.56
N GLU A 424 0.51 -6.42 -40.80
CA GLU A 424 0.61 -6.52 -39.36
C GLU A 424 1.18 -7.87 -38.96
N VAL A 425 2.16 -7.86 -38.06
CA VAL A 425 2.80 -9.06 -37.53
C VAL A 425 2.69 -9.06 -36.02
N ALA A 426 2.03 -10.07 -35.45
CA ALA A 426 1.91 -10.25 -34.01
C ALA A 426 2.45 -11.61 -33.57
N GLN A 427 3.23 -11.64 -32.50
CA GLN A 427 3.67 -12.89 -31.88
C GLN A 427 2.49 -13.55 -31.15
N LEU A 428 2.41 -14.88 -31.24
CA LEU A 428 1.36 -15.69 -30.65
C LEU A 428 1.82 -16.34 -29.34
N SER A 429 0.94 -16.33 -28.35
CA SER A 429 1.02 -17.18 -27.16
C SER A 429 -0.14 -18.16 -27.17
N ALA A 430 0.11 -19.42 -26.81
CA ALA A 430 -0.95 -20.39 -26.59
C ALA A 430 -1.85 -20.00 -25.40
N ARG A 431 -1.32 -19.23 -24.44
CA ARG A 431 -2.05 -18.81 -23.24
C ARG A 431 -2.79 -17.51 -23.43
N TYR A 432 -2.22 -16.54 -24.15
CA TYR A 432 -2.83 -15.22 -24.33
C TYR A 432 -3.56 -15.06 -25.67
N GLY A 433 -3.01 -15.63 -26.75
CA GLY A 433 -3.36 -15.30 -28.13
C GLY A 433 -2.33 -14.37 -28.76
N ALA A 434 -2.75 -13.55 -29.72
CA ALA A 434 -1.88 -12.56 -30.36
C ALA A 434 -1.57 -11.39 -29.41
N GLY A 435 -0.29 -11.03 -29.32
CA GLY A 435 0.15 -9.77 -28.72
C GLY A 435 -0.13 -8.56 -29.64
N PRO A 436 0.37 -7.36 -29.28
CA PRO A 436 0.31 -6.20 -30.14
C PRO A 436 1.09 -6.44 -31.44
N ALA A 437 0.65 -5.82 -32.53
CA ALA A 437 1.25 -6.02 -33.84
C ALA A 437 2.30 -4.96 -34.17
N ALA A 438 3.43 -5.39 -34.73
CA ALA A 438 4.27 -4.53 -35.54
C ALA A 438 3.57 -4.29 -36.87
N SER A 439 3.66 -3.08 -37.44
CA SER A 439 2.99 -2.80 -38.70
C SER A 439 3.84 -2.00 -39.67
N MET A 440 3.60 -2.21 -40.96
CA MET A 440 4.18 -1.42 -42.04
C MET A 440 3.19 -1.30 -43.20
N SER A 441 3.26 -0.20 -43.94
CA SER A 441 2.49 -0.03 -45.17
C SER A 441 3.17 -0.74 -46.33
N LEU A 442 2.35 -1.36 -47.19
CA LEU A 442 2.73 -1.83 -48.51
C LEU A 442 3.05 -0.62 -49.39
N ALA A 443 4.25 -0.64 -49.97
CA ALA A 443 4.80 0.41 -50.82
C ALA A 443 4.68 0.07 -52.30
#